data_AF-A0A3P7LF89-F1
#
_entry.id   AF-A0A3P7LF89-F1
#
_cell.length_a   1.000
_cell.length_b   1.000
_cell.length_c   1.000
_cell.angle_alpha   90.00
_cell.angle_beta   90.00
_cell.angle_gamma   90.00
#
_symmetry.space_group_name_H-M   'P 1'
#
loop_
_entity.id
_entity.type
_entity.pdbx_description
1 polymer ?
#
loop_
_entity_poly.entity_id
_entity_poly.type
_entity_poly.pdbx_seq_one_letter_code
_entity_poly.pdbx_strand_id
1 'polypeptide(L)'
;MVDGSCGVGSPQTPTATDVGLGLQAIYRTCFRLYPDQPSPLQVTALRKFWMGGPDPLDYIYMFSNAGSADSRSPPHWHYVTTGLSDLYGDARLHNYSTNAEGPSGFGFELTFRLRREPGEKNPPTWPAHLLQSLARYVFRSQAQLLPGDHIPWHCPLDELPN
;
A
#
# COMPACT_ATOMS: atom_id res chain seq x y z
N MET A 1 -24.93 -40.68 11.83
CA MET A 1 -24.35 -40.59 13.18
C MET A 1 -23.10 -41.47 13.14
N VAL A 2 -21.87 -40.98 13.18
CA VAL A 2 -21.30 -39.93 14.02
C VAL A 2 -20.06 -39.33 13.32
N ASP A 3 -20.02 -38.01 13.31
CA ASP A 3 -18.90 -37.06 13.44
C ASP A 3 -17.53 -37.37 12.83
N GLY A 4 -17.25 -36.70 11.70
CA GLY A 4 -15.90 -36.40 11.22
C GLY A 4 -15.64 -34.90 11.36
N SER A 5 -15.01 -34.51 12.47
CA SER A 5 -14.59 -33.14 12.80
C SER A 5 -13.82 -32.49 11.65
N CYS A 6 -14.41 -31.47 11.01
CA CYS A 6 -13.69 -30.56 10.12
C CYS A 6 -12.97 -29.53 11.01
N GLY A 7 -11.67 -29.72 11.18
CA GLY A 7 -10.83 -28.87 12.01
C GLY A 7 -10.83 -27.41 11.54
N VAL A 8 -11.25 -26.52 12.42
CA VAL A 8 -11.01 -25.08 12.33
C VAL A 8 -9.50 -24.88 12.53
N GLY A 9 -8.77 -24.69 11.43
CA GLY A 9 -7.37 -24.32 11.49
C GLY A 9 -7.22 -22.91 12.08
N SER A 10 -6.53 -22.79 13.21
CA SER A 10 -6.06 -21.51 13.73
C SER A 10 -5.29 -20.75 12.64
N PRO A 11 -5.41 -19.41 12.53
CA PRO A 11 -4.59 -18.65 11.62
C PRO A 11 -3.13 -18.79 12.07
N GLN A 12 -2.35 -19.57 11.32
CA GLN A 12 -0.92 -19.67 11.54
C GLN A 12 -0.32 -18.31 11.24
N THR A 13 0.15 -17.63 12.27
CA THR A 13 0.97 -16.44 12.14
C THR A 13 2.24 -16.84 11.38
N PRO A 14 2.53 -16.28 10.19
CA PRO A 14 3.77 -16.57 9.48
C PRO A 14 4.96 -16.24 10.38
N THR A 15 5.94 -17.12 10.43
CA THR A 15 7.19 -16.87 11.15
C THR A 15 7.92 -15.67 10.54
N ALA A 16 8.54 -14.85 11.38
CA ALA A 16 9.13 -13.55 11.04
C ALA A 16 10.22 -13.58 9.94
N THR A 17 10.69 -14.77 9.56
CA THR A 17 11.75 -15.01 8.57
C THR A 17 11.25 -14.96 7.12
N ASP A 18 9.94 -14.98 6.88
CA ASP A 18 9.34 -15.10 5.53
C ASP A 18 8.60 -13.84 5.06
N VAL A 19 8.58 -12.79 5.89
CA VAL A 19 7.99 -11.49 5.54
C VAL A 19 9.11 -10.55 5.10
N GLY A 20 9.09 -10.14 3.83
CA GLY A 20 10.11 -9.28 3.22
C GLY A 20 10.50 -8.08 4.09
N LEU A 21 11.81 -7.82 4.19
CA LEU A 21 12.36 -6.82 5.11
C LEU A 21 11.83 -5.40 4.84
N GLY A 22 11.64 -5.05 3.55
CA GLY A 22 11.06 -3.77 3.15
C GLY A 22 9.60 -3.63 3.58
N LEU A 23 8.81 -4.68 3.39
CA LEU A 23 7.41 -4.72 3.84
C LEU A 23 7.29 -4.55 5.37
N GLN A 24 8.14 -5.24 6.15
CA GLN A 24 8.18 -5.06 7.60
C GLN A 24 8.55 -3.64 8.01
N ALA A 25 9.52 -3.02 7.33
CA ALA A 25 9.96 -1.66 7.64
C ALA A 25 8.84 -0.63 7.42
N ILE A 26 8.08 -0.77 6.33
CA ILE A 26 6.92 0.08 6.03
C ILE A 26 5.82 -0.17 7.08
N TYR A 27 5.46 -1.43 7.33
CA TYR A 27 4.42 -1.77 8.30
C TYR A 27 4.74 -1.24 9.71
N ARG A 28 5.98 -1.37 10.18
CA ARG A 28 6.43 -0.78 11.46
C ARG A 28 6.30 0.74 11.48
N THR A 29 6.56 1.41 10.36
CA THR A 29 6.42 2.87 10.26
C THR A 29 4.95 3.28 10.34
N CYS A 30 4.05 2.56 9.66
CA CYS A 30 2.62 2.76 9.78
C CYS A 30 2.13 2.50 11.22
N PHE A 31 2.60 1.43 11.86
CA PHE A 31 2.22 1.11 13.24
C PHE A 31 2.66 2.18 14.25
N ARG A 32 3.82 2.82 14.05
CA ARG A 32 4.22 3.97 14.89
C ARG A 32 3.28 5.16 14.75
N LEU A 33 2.70 5.36 13.57
CA LEU A 33 1.75 6.45 13.31
C LEU A 33 0.33 6.12 13.78
N TYR A 34 -0.05 4.84 13.73
CA TYR A 34 -1.41 4.35 14.04
C TYR A 34 -1.35 3.13 14.97
N PRO A 35 -0.85 3.28 16.21
CA PRO A 35 -0.69 2.16 17.14
C PRO A 35 -2.03 1.55 17.56
N ASP A 36 -3.12 2.31 17.45
CA ASP A 36 -4.51 1.92 17.70
C ASP A 36 -5.13 1.08 16.57
N GLN A 37 -4.47 1.00 15.40
CA GLN A 37 -4.98 0.30 14.21
C GLN A 37 -3.99 -0.77 13.73
N PRO A 38 -3.75 -1.85 14.50
CA PRO A 38 -2.77 -2.89 14.14
C PRO A 38 -3.17 -3.70 12.89
N SER A 39 -4.46 -3.73 12.55
CA SER A 39 -4.99 -4.46 11.40
C SER A 39 -5.86 -3.53 10.55
N PRO A 40 -5.25 -2.59 9.80
CA PRO A 40 -5.99 -1.67 8.93
C PRO A 40 -6.70 -2.44 7.81
N LEU A 41 -7.73 -1.83 7.21
CA LEU A 41 -8.26 -2.35 5.95
C LEU A 41 -7.15 -2.28 4.91
N GLN A 42 -7.03 -3.33 4.09
CA GLN A 42 -6.05 -3.38 3.02
C GLN A 42 -6.67 -3.88 1.72
N VAL A 43 -6.25 -3.28 0.62
CA VAL A 43 -6.43 -3.86 -0.72
C VAL A 43 -5.16 -4.61 -1.08
N THR A 44 -5.32 -5.81 -1.63
CA THR A 44 -4.22 -6.70 -2.03
C THR A 44 -4.38 -7.04 -3.52
N ALA A 45 -3.31 -6.95 -4.29
CA ALA A 45 -3.29 -7.50 -5.64
C ALA A 45 -3.47 -9.03 -5.60
N LEU A 46 -4.52 -9.54 -6.25
CA LEU A 46 -4.85 -10.98 -6.26
C LEU A 46 -3.77 -11.81 -6.99
N ARG A 47 -3.35 -11.34 -8.18
CA ARG A 47 -2.18 -11.86 -8.88
C ARG A 47 -1.06 -10.85 -8.74
N LYS A 48 0.01 -11.26 -8.09
CA LYS A 48 1.18 -10.42 -7.83
C LYS A 48 1.87 -9.99 -9.12
N PHE A 49 2.45 -8.79 -9.11
CA PHE A 49 2.99 -8.18 -10.32
C PHE A 49 4.15 -8.98 -10.92
N TRP A 50 5.08 -9.49 -10.09
CA TRP A 50 6.18 -10.35 -10.55
C TRP A 50 5.70 -11.68 -11.16
N MET A 51 4.43 -12.07 -10.94
CA MET A 51 3.78 -13.22 -11.58
C MET A 51 2.94 -12.81 -12.81
N GLY A 52 3.22 -11.64 -13.40
CA GLY A 52 2.47 -11.10 -14.52
C GLY A 52 1.11 -10.50 -14.16
N GLY A 53 0.87 -10.18 -12.87
CA GLY A 53 -0.29 -9.40 -12.43
C GLY A 53 -0.37 -8.02 -13.11
N PRO A 54 -1.57 -7.41 -13.23
CA PRO A 54 -1.70 -6.07 -13.80
C PRO A 54 -1.31 -4.95 -12.83
N ASP A 55 -1.29 -5.26 -11.54
CA ASP A 55 -1.26 -4.30 -10.43
C ASP A 55 0.11 -4.34 -9.73
N PRO A 56 0.95 -3.28 -9.86
CA PRO A 56 2.29 -3.26 -9.28
C PRO A 56 2.33 -3.12 -7.76
N LEU A 57 1.30 -2.55 -7.15
CA LEU A 57 1.24 -2.40 -5.70
C LEU A 57 0.67 -3.68 -5.09
N ASP A 58 1.46 -4.33 -4.24
CA ASP A 58 1.09 -5.58 -3.59
C ASP A 58 0.02 -5.39 -2.54
N TYR A 59 0.16 -4.33 -1.75
CA TYR A 59 -0.76 -3.93 -0.69
C TYR A 59 -0.93 -2.42 -0.66
N ILE A 60 -2.15 -1.99 -0.34
CA ILE A 60 -2.48 -0.59 -0.04
C ILE A 60 -3.20 -0.59 1.31
N TYR A 61 -2.53 -0.10 2.34
CA TYR A 61 -3.09 0.02 3.68
C TYR A 61 -3.93 1.28 3.80
N MET A 62 -5.07 1.18 4.48
CA MET A 62 -6.03 2.27 4.64
C MET A 62 -6.27 2.53 6.12
N PHE A 63 -5.79 3.67 6.60
CA PHE A 63 -5.90 4.08 8.01
C PHE A 63 -6.93 5.19 8.18
N SER A 64 -7.65 5.16 9.30
CA SER A 64 -8.41 6.31 9.77
C SER A 64 -7.48 7.27 10.49
N ASN A 65 -7.37 8.51 10.02
CA ASN A 65 -6.68 9.57 10.72
C ASN A 65 -7.72 10.56 11.28
N ALA A 66 -7.69 10.81 12.59
CA ALA A 66 -8.62 11.72 13.25
C ALA A 66 -8.39 13.20 12.88
N GLY A 67 -7.30 13.51 12.19
CA GLY A 67 -6.85 14.87 11.97
C GLY A 67 -6.14 15.44 13.19
N SER A 68 -5.81 16.72 13.13
CA SER A 68 -5.23 17.48 14.23
C SER A 68 -5.58 18.95 14.03
N ALA A 69 -6.24 19.54 15.02
CA ALA A 69 -6.61 20.95 15.00
C ALA A 69 -5.36 21.86 14.91
N ASP A 70 -4.29 21.51 15.64
CA ASP A 70 -3.04 22.26 15.69
C ASP A 70 -2.37 22.38 14.32
N SER A 71 -2.43 21.30 13.52
CA SER A 71 -1.89 21.26 12.16
C SER A 71 -2.91 21.61 11.07
N ARG A 72 -4.12 22.05 11.44
CA ARG A 72 -5.25 22.30 10.52
C ARG A 72 -5.54 21.12 9.59
N SER A 73 -5.34 19.90 10.10
CA SER A 73 -5.59 18.66 9.37
C SER A 73 -6.98 18.12 9.74
N PRO A 74 -7.94 18.05 8.79
CA PRO A 74 -9.26 17.48 9.07
C PRO A 74 -9.19 15.95 9.22
N PRO A 75 -10.23 15.30 9.78
CA PRO A 75 -10.36 13.85 9.71
C PRO A 75 -10.28 13.34 8.26
N HIS A 76 -9.48 12.32 8.03
CA HIS A 76 -9.21 11.80 6.68
C HIS A 76 -8.84 10.32 6.70
N TRP A 77 -9.01 9.67 5.55
CA TRP A 77 -8.43 8.37 5.25
C TRP A 77 -7.01 8.56 4.72
N HIS A 78 -6.06 7.79 5.25
CA HIS A 78 -4.67 7.80 4.80
C HIS A 78 -4.33 6.47 4.15
N TYR A 79 -4.04 6.51 2.86
CA TYR A 79 -3.65 5.37 2.04
C TYR A 79 -2.13 5.32 1.96
N VAL A 80 -1.54 4.16 2.20
CA VAL A 80 -0.09 3.93 2.12
C VAL A 80 0.16 2.73 1.23
N THR A 81 0.90 2.91 0.14
CA THR A 81 1.20 1.84 -0.81
C THR A 81 2.41 1.00 -0.39
N THR A 82 2.49 -0.21 -0.94
CA THR A 82 3.67 -1.06 -0.90
C THR A 82 3.84 -1.73 -2.27
N GLY A 83 5.02 -1.60 -2.88
CA GLY A 83 5.38 -2.28 -4.13
C GLY A 83 6.28 -1.46 -5.05
N LEU A 84 6.34 -0.14 -4.87
CA LEU A 84 7.29 0.71 -5.59
C LEU A 84 8.70 0.60 -5.00
N SER A 85 8.79 0.40 -3.69
CA SER A 85 10.02 0.00 -3.02
C SER A 85 10.30 -1.50 -3.17
N ASP A 86 11.54 -1.91 -2.91
CA ASP A 86 11.89 -3.33 -2.81
C ASP A 86 11.40 -3.90 -1.48
N LEU A 87 10.28 -4.62 -1.56
CA LEU A 87 9.64 -5.24 -0.40
C LEU A 87 10.36 -6.49 0.07
N TYR A 88 10.96 -7.26 -0.85
CA TYR A 88 11.36 -8.65 -0.62
C TYR A 88 12.87 -8.85 -0.60
N GLY A 89 13.65 -8.06 -1.34
CA GLY A 89 15.11 -8.15 -1.32
C GLY A 89 15.69 -9.36 -2.04
N ASP A 90 14.93 -10.02 -2.92
CA ASP A 90 15.32 -11.28 -3.59
C ASP A 90 15.32 -11.19 -5.12
N ALA A 91 15.33 -9.96 -5.65
CA ALA A 91 15.29 -9.67 -7.08
C ALA A 91 14.07 -10.19 -7.85
N ARG A 92 12.97 -10.56 -7.18
CA ARG A 92 11.75 -11.00 -7.88
C ARG A 92 11.08 -9.90 -8.70
N LEU A 93 11.27 -8.63 -8.32
CA LEU A 93 10.65 -7.48 -8.98
C LEU A 93 11.62 -6.34 -9.21
N HIS A 94 12.35 -5.94 -8.17
CA HIS A 94 13.36 -4.90 -8.22
C HIS A 94 14.74 -5.54 -8.23
N ASN A 95 15.66 -5.09 -9.09
CA ASN A 95 17.03 -5.61 -9.08
C ASN A 95 17.67 -5.42 -7.70
N TYR A 96 18.58 -6.32 -7.32
CA TYR A 96 19.38 -6.14 -6.10
C TYR A 96 20.02 -4.76 -6.09
N SER A 97 19.85 -4.04 -4.99
CA SER A 97 20.61 -2.80 -4.80
C SER A 97 22.09 -3.15 -4.72
N THR A 98 22.87 -2.64 -5.67
CA THR A 98 24.34 -2.81 -5.69
C THR A 98 25.02 -1.93 -4.64
N ASN A 99 24.29 -1.01 -4.03
CA ASN A 99 24.75 -0.13 -2.97
C ASN A 99 23.77 -0.18 -1.78
N ALA A 100 24.24 -0.55 -0.59
CA ALA A 100 23.42 -0.56 0.62
C ALA A 100 22.85 0.84 0.97
N GLU A 101 23.47 1.91 0.47
CA GLU A 101 23.01 3.29 0.64
C GLU A 101 22.13 3.82 -0.52
N GLY A 102 21.88 2.99 -1.53
CA GLY A 102 21.01 3.33 -2.65
C GLY A 102 19.51 3.25 -2.29
N PRO A 103 18.62 3.78 -3.15
CA PRO A 103 17.18 3.67 -2.95
C PRO A 103 16.72 2.20 -2.99
N SER A 104 15.75 1.86 -2.14
CA SER A 104 15.03 0.57 -2.22
C SER A 104 14.01 0.62 -3.35
N GLY A 105 14.18 -0.19 -4.39
CA GLY A 105 13.34 -0.14 -5.60
C GLY A 105 13.36 1.25 -6.24
N PHE A 106 12.20 1.86 -6.46
CA PHE A 106 12.10 3.26 -6.91
C PHE A 106 12.48 4.29 -5.83
N GLY A 107 12.67 3.87 -4.57
CA GLY A 107 13.10 4.72 -3.47
C GLY A 107 11.97 5.44 -2.73
N PHE A 108 10.71 5.19 -3.08
CA PHE A 108 9.55 5.81 -2.45
C PHE A 108 8.33 4.89 -2.48
N GLU A 109 7.34 5.25 -1.67
CA GLU A 109 5.97 4.73 -1.75
C GLU A 109 5.01 5.91 -1.90
N LEU A 110 3.88 5.68 -2.54
CA LEU A 110 2.82 6.67 -2.67
C LEU A 110 1.98 6.70 -1.40
N THR A 111 1.53 7.90 -1.04
CA THR A 111 0.50 8.08 -0.01
C THR A 111 -0.59 9.00 -0.53
N PHE A 112 -1.81 8.81 -0.04
CA PHE A 112 -2.94 9.66 -0.39
C PHE A 112 -3.76 9.97 0.86
N ARG A 113 -4.22 11.22 0.99
CA ARG A 113 -5.06 11.68 2.10
C ARG A 113 -6.39 12.17 1.56
N LEU A 114 -7.45 11.41 1.83
CA LEU A 114 -8.80 11.74 1.40
C LEU A 114 -9.60 12.21 2.60
N ARG A 115 -10.15 13.43 2.55
CA ARG A 115 -11.03 13.95 3.60
C ARG A 115 -12.14 12.92 3.88
N ARG A 116 -12.39 12.63 5.16
CA ARG A 116 -13.44 11.71 5.57
C ARG A 116 -14.74 12.49 5.70
N GLU A 117 -15.78 12.04 5.00
CA GLU A 117 -17.08 12.69 5.04
C GLU A 117 -17.90 12.27 6.29
N PRO A 118 -18.81 13.12 6.79
CA PRO A 118 -19.67 12.78 7.92
C PRO A 118 -20.47 11.49 7.65
N GLY A 119 -20.41 10.55 8.58
CA GLY A 119 -21.13 9.26 8.49
C GLY A 119 -20.38 8.16 7.73
N GLU A 120 -19.24 8.47 7.11
CA GLU A 120 -18.41 7.47 6.43
C GLU A 120 -17.67 6.58 7.46
N LYS A 121 -18.01 5.28 7.45
CA LYS A 121 -17.49 4.31 8.44
C LYS A 121 -16.23 3.58 7.98
N ASN A 122 -16.06 3.43 6.66
CA ASN A 122 -14.97 2.71 6.04
C ASN A 122 -14.33 3.57 4.95
N PRO A 123 -13.01 3.46 4.71
CA PRO A 123 -12.38 4.17 3.61
C PRO A 123 -12.94 3.69 2.26
N PRO A 124 -13.21 4.59 1.31
CA PRO A 124 -13.60 4.19 -0.04
C PRO A 124 -12.41 3.55 -0.76
N THR A 125 -12.69 2.65 -1.70
CA THR A 125 -11.66 1.85 -2.38
C THR A 125 -11.17 2.45 -3.69
N TRP A 126 -11.87 3.45 -4.26
CA TRP A 126 -11.46 4.08 -5.52
C TRP A 126 -10.02 4.63 -5.51
N PRO A 127 -9.45 5.15 -4.39
CA PRO A 127 -8.06 5.61 -4.40
C PRO A 127 -7.06 4.49 -4.66
N ALA A 128 -7.41 3.23 -4.36
CA ALA A 128 -6.57 2.09 -4.72
C ALA A 128 -6.39 1.97 -6.24
N HIS A 129 -7.46 2.20 -7.03
CA HIS A 129 -7.37 2.20 -8.49
C HIS A 129 -6.50 3.35 -9.02
N LEU A 130 -6.64 4.55 -8.46
CA LEU A 130 -5.77 5.69 -8.78
C LEU A 130 -4.30 5.35 -8.51
N LEU A 131 -4.00 4.85 -7.30
CA LEU A 131 -2.64 4.51 -6.86
C LEU A 131 -2.02 3.40 -7.71
N GLN A 132 -2.77 2.36 -8.07
CA GLN A 132 -2.30 1.34 -9.02
C GLN A 132 -2.02 1.94 -10.39
N SER A 133 -2.82 2.90 -10.84
CA SER A 133 -2.62 3.56 -12.13
C SER A 133 -1.34 4.40 -12.15
N LEU A 134 -1.06 5.14 -11.07
CA LEU A 134 0.19 5.87 -10.89
C LEU A 134 1.39 4.92 -10.80
N ALA A 135 1.27 3.81 -10.06
CA ALA A 135 2.32 2.81 -9.99
C ALA A 135 2.62 2.20 -11.37
N ARG A 136 1.60 1.87 -12.16
CA ARG A 136 1.77 1.40 -13.55
C ARG A 136 2.50 2.44 -14.40
N TYR A 137 2.21 3.73 -14.22
CA TYR A 137 2.94 4.80 -14.91
C TYR A 137 4.42 4.82 -14.50
N VAL A 138 4.73 4.76 -13.20
CA VAL A 138 6.12 4.72 -12.69
C VAL A 138 6.88 3.53 -13.25
N PHE A 139 6.31 2.32 -13.20
CA PHE A 139 6.95 1.12 -13.75
C PHE A 139 7.18 1.20 -15.27
N ARG A 140 6.25 1.75 -16.04
CA ARG A 140 6.40 1.86 -17.50
C ARG A 140 7.40 2.93 -17.93
N SER A 141 7.38 4.08 -17.26
CA SER A 141 8.19 5.25 -17.61
C SER A 141 9.56 5.26 -16.93
N GLN A 142 9.74 4.45 -15.88
CA GLN A 142 10.89 4.51 -14.97
C GLN A 142 11.03 5.89 -14.29
N ALA A 143 9.92 6.61 -14.13
CA ALA A 143 9.92 7.95 -13.53
C ALA A 143 10.28 7.91 -12.03
N GLN A 144 11.17 8.81 -11.62
CA GLN A 144 11.37 9.14 -10.21
C GLN A 144 10.50 10.35 -9.87
N LEU A 145 9.47 10.14 -9.06
CA LEU A 145 8.61 11.23 -8.62
C LEU A 145 9.27 11.96 -7.45
N LEU A 146 9.40 13.28 -7.57
CA LEU A 146 9.99 14.15 -6.57
C LEU A 146 8.95 15.13 -6.00
N PRO A 147 9.16 15.64 -4.78
CA PRO A 147 8.31 16.68 -4.22
C PRO A 147 8.27 17.91 -5.13
N GLY A 148 7.06 18.31 -5.56
CA GLY A 148 6.83 19.42 -6.47
C GLY A 148 6.49 19.01 -7.91
N ASP A 149 6.67 17.74 -8.26
CA ASP A 149 6.25 17.23 -9.58
C ASP A 149 4.73 17.28 -9.75
N HIS A 150 4.30 17.35 -11.01
CA HIS A 150 2.91 17.29 -11.41
C HIS A 150 2.68 16.15 -12.40
N ILE A 151 1.54 15.48 -12.27
CA ILE A 151 1.12 14.41 -13.17
C ILE A 151 -0.17 14.86 -13.83
N PRO A 152 -0.18 15.17 -15.14
CA PRO A 152 -1.41 15.49 -15.86
C PRO A 152 -2.41 14.33 -15.73
N TRP A 153 -3.61 14.64 -15.25
CA TRP A 153 -4.70 13.69 -15.08
C TRP A 153 -5.96 14.29 -15.69
N HIS A 154 -6.38 13.78 -16.85
CA HIS A 154 -7.38 14.43 -17.69
C HIS A 154 -8.84 14.04 -17.35
N CYS A 155 -9.09 13.65 -16.10
CA CYS A 155 -10.41 13.30 -15.56
C CYS A 155 -10.46 13.52 -14.03
N PRO A 156 -11.64 13.51 -13.40
CA PRO A 156 -11.76 13.41 -11.95
C PRO A 156 -11.02 12.17 -11.40
N LEU A 157 -10.46 12.29 -10.19
CA LEU A 157 -9.64 11.22 -9.59
C LEU A 157 -10.45 10.00 -9.13
N ASP A 158 -11.72 10.21 -8.80
CA ASP A 158 -12.67 9.23 -8.28
C ASP A 158 -13.49 8.53 -9.38
N GLU A 159 -13.31 8.94 -10.63
CA GLU A 159 -13.92 8.28 -11.78
C GLU A 159 -13.09 7.06 -12.19
N LEU A 160 -13.67 5.86 -12.04
CA LEU A 160 -13.03 4.64 -12.51
C LEU A 160 -13.04 4.61 -14.04
N PRO A 161 -11.93 4.25 -14.70
CA PRO A 161 -11.93 4.10 -16.15
C PRO A 161 -12.95 3.01 -16.56
N ASN A 162 -13.83 3.35 -17.51
CA ASN A 162 -14.80 2.44 -18.13
C ASN A 162 -14.14 1.21 -18.75
#